data_AF-A0A9W3FJ10-F1
#
_entry.id   AF-A0A9W3FJ10-F1
#
_cell.length_a   1.000
_cell.length_b   1.000
_cell.length_c   1.000
_cell.angle_alpha   90.00
_cell.angle_beta   90.00
_cell.angle_gamma   90.00
#
_symmetry.space_group_name_H-M   'P 1'
#
loop_
_entity.id
_entity.type
_entity.pdbx_description
1 polymer ?
#
loop_
_entity_poly.entity_id
_entity_poly.type
_entity_poly.pdbx_seq_one_letter_code
_entity_poly.pdbx_strand_id
1 'polypeptide(L)'
;MLFLFSMATLLRTSFSDPGVIPRALPDEAAFIEMEIEATNGAVPQGQRPPPRIKNFQINNQIVKLKYCYTCKIFRPPRASHCSICDNCVERFDHHCPWVGNCVGKRNYRYFYLFILSLSLLTIYVFAFNIVYVALKSLKIGFLETLKETPGTVLEVLICFFTLWSVVGLTGFHTFLVALNQTTNEDIKGSWTGKNRVQNPYSHGNIVKNCCEVLCGPLPPSVLDRRGILPLEESGSRPPSTQETSSSLLPQSPVPTDHLSSSEMPEDTSTPEEMPPPEPPEPPQEGTEAEK
;
A
#
# COMPACT_ATOMS: atom_id res chain seq x y z
N MET A 1 -7.77 -33.22 3.78
CA MET A 1 -8.48 -32.24 2.92
C MET A 1 -8.29 -30.81 3.40
N LEU A 2 -8.65 -30.46 4.65
CA LEU A 2 -8.52 -29.08 5.16
C LEU A 2 -7.08 -28.52 5.13
N PHE A 3 -6.08 -29.34 5.48
CA PHE A 3 -4.66 -28.96 5.36
C PHE A 3 -4.26 -28.60 3.92
N LEU A 4 -4.62 -29.42 2.93
CA LEU A 4 -4.31 -29.17 1.52
C LEU A 4 -5.00 -27.89 1.02
N PHE A 5 -6.24 -27.66 1.44
CA PHE A 5 -6.94 -26.42 1.13
C PHE A 5 -6.24 -25.20 1.72
N SER A 6 -5.86 -25.25 3.01
CA SER A 6 -5.12 -24.17 3.68
C SER A 6 -3.80 -23.89 2.96
N MET A 7 -3.03 -24.93 2.64
CA MET A 7 -1.78 -24.81 1.88
C MET A 7 -2.01 -24.21 0.48
N ALA A 8 -3.04 -24.66 -0.25
CA ALA A 8 -3.36 -24.10 -1.56
C ALA A 8 -3.72 -22.61 -1.47
N THR A 9 -4.49 -22.20 -0.47
CA THR A 9 -4.85 -20.78 -0.25
C THR A 9 -3.67 -19.93 0.21
N LEU A 10 -2.76 -20.48 1.03
CA LEU A 10 -1.49 -19.85 1.40
C LEU A 10 -0.66 -19.57 0.15
N LEU A 11 -0.35 -20.61 -0.62
CA LEU A 11 0.46 -20.51 -1.83
C LEU A 11 -0.18 -19.55 -2.84
N ARG A 12 -1.50 -19.60 -3.00
CA ARG A 12 -2.22 -18.69 -3.88
C ARG A 12 -2.14 -17.24 -3.39
N THR A 13 -2.16 -17.00 -2.09
CA THR A 13 -1.97 -15.65 -1.52
C THR A 13 -0.55 -15.15 -1.77
N SER A 14 0.44 -15.99 -1.49
CA SER A 14 1.87 -15.68 -1.64
C SER A 14 2.28 -15.38 -3.07
N PHE A 15 1.85 -16.21 -4.04
CA PHE A 15 2.32 -16.11 -5.43
C PHE A 15 1.37 -15.37 -6.39
N SER A 16 0.26 -14.84 -5.89
CA SER A 16 -0.61 -13.98 -6.71
C SER A 16 -0.11 -12.54 -6.73
N ASP A 17 -0.35 -11.87 -7.85
CA ASP A 17 -0.28 -10.41 -7.90
C ASP A 17 -1.33 -9.84 -6.93
N PRO A 18 -0.93 -9.00 -5.94
CA PRO A 18 -1.85 -8.42 -4.96
C PRO A 18 -2.73 -7.30 -5.52
N GLY A 19 -2.44 -6.79 -6.72
CA GLY A 19 -3.00 -5.54 -7.25
C GLY A 19 -1.94 -4.48 -7.45
N VAL A 20 -0.72 -4.86 -7.88
CA VAL A 20 0.34 -3.88 -8.14
C VAL A 20 -0.09 -2.92 -9.24
N ILE A 21 0.10 -1.63 -8.99
CA ILE A 21 -0.16 -0.55 -9.94
C ILE A 21 1.17 -0.22 -10.62
N PRO A 22 1.24 -0.23 -11.97
CA PRO A 22 2.42 0.18 -12.71
C PRO A 22 2.89 1.57 -12.30
N ARG A 23 4.20 1.78 -12.35
CA ARG A 23 4.78 3.12 -12.20
C ARG A 23 4.42 3.95 -13.43
N ALA A 24 4.35 5.27 -13.25
CA ALA A 24 4.20 6.15 -14.40
C ALA A 24 5.41 5.99 -15.34
N LEU A 25 5.14 6.01 -16.64
CA LEU A 25 6.20 6.11 -17.64
C LEU A 25 6.95 7.45 -17.49
N PRO A 26 8.19 7.58 -18.01
CA PRO A 26 8.97 8.80 -17.83
C PRO A 26 8.26 10.08 -18.30
N ASP A 27 7.56 10.00 -19.42
CA ASP A 27 6.74 11.06 -20.01
C ASP A 27 5.50 11.37 -19.16
N GLU A 28 4.79 10.33 -18.70
CA GLU A 28 3.65 10.48 -17.77
C GLU A 28 4.09 11.12 -16.44
N ALA A 29 5.23 10.69 -15.91
CA ALA A 29 5.80 11.21 -14.67
C ALA A 29 6.19 12.69 -14.84
N ALA A 30 6.87 13.03 -15.93
CA ALA A 30 7.24 14.41 -16.25
C ALA A 30 6.00 15.30 -16.39
N PHE A 31 4.96 14.82 -17.07
CA PHE A 31 3.70 15.54 -17.21
C PHE A 31 3.01 15.77 -15.85
N ILE A 32 2.92 14.73 -15.02
CA ILE A 32 2.32 14.82 -13.68
C ILE A 32 3.10 15.81 -12.80
N GLU A 33 4.44 15.78 -12.84
CA GLU A 33 5.28 16.68 -12.07
C GLU A 33 5.16 18.13 -12.54
N MET A 34 5.07 18.36 -13.85
CA MET A 34 4.76 19.66 -14.42
C MET A 34 3.38 20.18 -13.98
N GLU A 35 2.32 19.36 -14.00
CA GLU A 35 0.96 19.74 -13.53
C GLU A 35 1.00 20.15 -12.04
N ILE A 36 1.76 19.41 -11.24
CA ILE A 36 1.95 19.70 -9.82
C ILE A 36 2.71 21.01 -9.62
N GLU A 37 3.79 21.24 -10.36
CA GLU A 37 4.60 22.46 -10.27
C GLU A 37 3.84 23.69 -10.74
N ALA A 38 3.08 23.60 -11.83
CA ALA A 38 2.22 24.68 -12.30
C ALA A 38 1.17 25.07 -11.24
N THR A 39 0.61 24.08 -10.54
CA THR A 39 -0.31 24.33 -9.41
C THR A 39 0.40 25.00 -8.22
N ASN A 40 1.66 24.65 -7.99
CA ASN A 40 2.48 25.23 -6.92
C ASN A 40 3.06 26.60 -7.27
N GLY A 41 3.17 26.96 -8.55
CA GLY A 41 3.66 28.27 -9.01
C GLY A 41 2.80 29.45 -8.56
N ALA A 42 1.58 29.18 -8.09
CA ALA A 42 0.72 30.16 -7.41
C ALA A 42 1.12 30.44 -5.94
N VAL A 43 2.13 29.74 -5.41
CA VAL A 43 2.57 29.86 -4.01
C VAL A 43 3.72 30.88 -3.91
N PRO A 44 3.59 31.94 -3.11
CA PRO A 44 4.66 32.92 -2.89
C PRO A 44 5.96 32.30 -2.36
N GLN A 45 7.11 32.84 -2.76
CA GLN A 45 8.42 32.42 -2.26
C GLN A 45 8.47 32.47 -0.72
N GLY A 46 8.99 31.40 -0.10
CA GLY A 46 9.09 31.26 1.35
C GLY A 46 7.94 30.51 2.03
N GLN A 47 6.88 30.15 1.29
CA GLN A 47 5.82 29.27 1.79
C GLN A 47 6.05 27.81 1.40
N ARG A 48 5.70 26.88 2.30
CA ARG A 48 5.76 25.44 2.01
C ARG A 48 4.76 25.11 0.89
N PRO A 49 5.18 24.44 -0.19
CA PRO A 49 4.26 24.07 -1.27
C PRO A 49 3.13 23.18 -0.73
N PRO A 50 1.90 23.32 -1.25
CA PRO A 50 0.77 22.54 -0.79
C PRO A 50 1.02 21.04 -1.01
N PRO A 51 0.46 20.18 -0.15
CA PRO A 51 0.59 18.74 -0.32
C PRO A 51 0.03 18.33 -1.70
N ARG A 52 0.80 17.52 -2.43
CA ARG A 52 0.48 17.02 -3.78
C ARG A 52 -0.77 16.12 -3.72
N ILE A 53 -1.95 16.73 -3.78
CA ILE A 53 -3.27 16.10 -3.62
C ILE A 53 -4.15 16.43 -4.81
N LYS A 54 -4.80 15.41 -5.37
CA LYS A 54 -5.83 15.55 -6.41
C LYS A 54 -7.19 15.16 -5.85
N ASN A 55 -8.21 15.99 -6.04
CA ASN A 55 -9.57 15.70 -5.58
C ASN A 55 -10.27 14.81 -6.61
N PHE A 56 -10.86 13.70 -6.17
CA PHE A 56 -11.61 12.77 -7.01
C PHE A 56 -12.98 12.50 -6.39
N GLN A 57 -14.05 12.53 -7.17
CA GLN A 57 -15.40 12.31 -6.66
C GLN A 57 -15.81 10.84 -6.77
N ILE A 58 -16.31 10.25 -5.67
CA ILE A 58 -16.89 8.90 -5.61
C ILE A 58 -18.21 9.01 -4.85
N ASN A 59 -19.32 8.62 -5.47
CA ASN A 59 -20.66 8.68 -4.84
C ASN A 59 -20.94 10.06 -4.19
N ASN A 60 -20.64 11.15 -4.91
CA ASN A 60 -20.78 12.54 -4.46
C ASN A 60 -19.91 12.95 -3.25
N GLN A 61 -18.95 12.11 -2.85
CA GLN A 61 -17.94 12.43 -1.84
C GLN A 61 -16.59 12.74 -2.48
N ILE A 62 -15.93 13.81 -2.03
CA ILE A 62 -14.57 14.17 -2.49
C ILE A 62 -13.53 13.33 -1.73
N VAL A 63 -12.83 12.47 -2.45
CA VAL A 63 -11.69 11.68 -1.98
C VAL A 63 -10.39 12.35 -2.43
N LYS A 64 -9.50 12.58 -1.47
CA LYS A 64 -8.17 13.17 -1.71
C LYS A 64 -7.17 12.09 -2.13
N LEU A 65 -6.76 12.09 -3.39
CA LEU A 65 -5.70 11.22 -3.90
C LEU A 65 -4.33 11.79 -3.50
N LYS A 66 -3.45 10.93 -3.00
CA LYS A 66 -2.10 11.31 -2.59
C LYS A 66 -1.10 10.93 -3.67
N TYR A 67 -0.17 11.83 -4.00
CA TYR A 67 0.94 11.51 -4.89
C TYR A 67 1.92 10.52 -4.26
N CYS A 68 2.43 9.58 -5.07
CA CYS A 68 3.49 8.67 -4.70
C CYS A 68 4.80 9.11 -5.34
N TYR A 69 5.78 9.53 -4.54
CA TYR A 69 7.08 9.96 -5.06
C TYR A 69 7.86 8.82 -5.72
N THR A 70 7.75 7.59 -5.22
CA THR A 70 8.47 6.43 -5.74
C THR A 70 7.91 5.90 -7.06
N CYS A 71 6.58 5.77 -7.14
CA CYS A 71 5.89 5.24 -8.32
C CYS A 71 5.48 6.33 -9.33
N LYS A 72 5.67 7.61 -8.98
CA LYS A 72 5.36 8.80 -9.79
C LYS A 72 3.90 8.88 -10.27
N ILE A 73 2.97 8.38 -9.46
CA ILE A 73 1.53 8.37 -9.74
C ILE A 73 0.73 9.06 -8.64
N PHE A 74 -0.42 9.63 -8.99
CA PHE A 74 -1.49 9.86 -8.02
C PHE A 74 -2.14 8.53 -7.67
N ARG A 75 -2.01 8.11 -6.41
CA ARG A 75 -2.52 6.81 -5.96
C ARG A 75 -4.04 6.78 -6.12
N PRO A 76 -4.60 5.78 -6.83
CA PRO A 76 -6.04 5.59 -6.89
C PRO A 76 -6.66 5.46 -5.48
N PRO A 77 -7.98 5.67 -5.34
CA PRO A 77 -8.66 5.50 -4.07
C PRO A 77 -8.35 4.14 -3.44
N ARG A 78 -8.12 4.12 -2.12
CA ARG A 78 -7.75 2.93 -1.33
C ARG A 78 -6.40 2.29 -1.67
N ALA A 79 -5.64 2.82 -2.64
CA ALA A 79 -4.29 2.34 -2.92
C ALA A 79 -3.28 2.91 -1.92
N SER A 80 -2.22 2.16 -1.63
CA SER A 80 -1.10 2.63 -0.80
C SER A 80 0.21 2.04 -1.29
N HIS A 81 1.30 2.78 -1.10
CA HIS A 81 2.65 2.32 -1.39
C HIS A 81 3.15 1.47 -0.22
N CYS A 82 3.59 0.26 -0.52
CA CYS A 82 4.32 -0.58 0.42
C CYS A 82 5.81 -0.39 0.17
N SER A 83 6.54 0.13 1.15
CA SER A 83 8.00 0.32 1.04
C SER A 83 8.76 -1.01 1.00
N ILE A 84 8.23 -2.07 1.63
CA ILE A 84 8.86 -3.40 1.63
C ILE A 84 8.80 -4.04 0.25
N CYS A 85 7.64 -3.97 -0.41
CA CYS A 85 7.48 -4.49 -1.78
C CYS A 85 7.86 -3.46 -2.86
N ASP A 86 8.24 -2.24 -2.47
CA ASP A 86 8.51 -1.09 -3.34
C ASP A 86 7.51 -0.89 -4.48
N ASN A 87 6.22 -0.97 -4.16
CA ASN A 87 5.15 -0.88 -5.15
C ASN A 87 3.87 -0.26 -4.54
N CYS A 88 3.12 0.47 -5.36
CA CYS A 88 1.74 0.83 -5.03
C CYS A 88 0.82 -0.37 -5.26
N VAL A 89 -0.03 -0.68 -4.28
CA VAL A 89 -0.99 -1.79 -4.35
C VAL A 89 -2.41 -1.24 -4.26
N GLU A 90 -3.26 -1.67 -5.18
CA GLU A 90 -4.68 -1.33 -5.22
C GLU A 90 -5.43 -1.99 -4.06
N ARG A 91 -6.35 -1.22 -3.43
CA ARG A 91 -7.08 -1.64 -2.23
C ARG A 91 -6.14 -2.31 -1.22
N PHE A 92 -5.06 -1.61 -0.89
CA PHE A 92 -4.01 -2.12 -0.01
C PHE A 92 -4.59 -2.40 1.38
N ASP A 93 -4.34 -3.61 1.88
CA ASP A 93 -4.71 -4.02 3.22
C ASP A 93 -3.52 -3.94 4.15
N HIS A 94 -2.48 -4.74 3.90
CA HIS A 94 -1.23 -4.73 4.64
C HIS A 94 -0.13 -5.48 3.88
N HIS A 95 1.12 -5.34 4.31
CA HIS A 95 2.18 -6.28 3.95
C HIS A 95 2.22 -7.39 4.99
N CYS A 96 2.15 -8.65 4.56
CA CYS A 96 2.14 -9.79 5.47
C CYS A 96 3.46 -10.57 5.37
N PRO A 97 4.32 -10.51 6.41
CA PRO A 97 5.59 -11.24 6.40
C PRO A 97 5.41 -12.75 6.27
N TRP A 98 4.32 -13.30 6.81
CA TRP A 98 4.03 -14.74 6.83
C TRP A 98 3.75 -15.32 5.43
N VAL A 99 3.17 -14.52 4.54
CA VAL A 99 2.92 -14.93 3.15
C VAL A 99 4.00 -14.41 2.21
N GLY A 100 4.91 -13.56 2.69
CA GLY A 100 5.97 -12.94 1.90
C GLY A 100 5.49 -12.00 0.80
N ASN A 101 4.29 -11.42 0.93
CA ASN A 101 3.66 -10.60 -0.09
C ASN A 101 2.71 -9.55 0.53
N CYS A 102 2.38 -8.51 -0.25
CA CYS A 102 1.26 -7.64 0.09
C CYS A 102 -0.06 -8.41 0.01
N VAL A 103 -1.00 -8.02 0.86
CA VAL A 103 -2.42 -8.37 0.76
C VAL A 103 -3.17 -7.15 0.22
N GLY A 104 -3.83 -7.32 -0.92
CA GLY A 104 -4.52 -6.26 -1.65
C GLY A 104 -5.69 -6.78 -2.46
N LYS A 105 -6.22 -5.96 -3.38
CA LYS A 105 -7.46 -6.24 -4.12
C LYS A 105 -7.53 -7.63 -4.75
N ARG A 106 -6.43 -8.10 -5.33
CA ARG A 106 -6.42 -9.32 -6.18
C ARG A 106 -6.17 -10.61 -5.41
N ASN A 107 -5.61 -10.55 -4.19
CA ASN A 107 -5.31 -11.73 -3.40
C ASN A 107 -6.00 -11.78 -2.02
N TYR A 108 -6.68 -10.71 -1.60
CA TYR A 108 -7.38 -10.65 -0.30
C TYR A 108 -8.33 -11.84 -0.06
N ARG A 109 -9.09 -12.27 -1.08
CA ARG A 109 -10.00 -13.43 -0.94
C ARG A 109 -9.25 -14.71 -0.57
N TYR A 110 -8.05 -14.92 -1.11
CA TYR A 110 -7.25 -16.10 -0.82
C TYR A 110 -6.62 -16.00 0.56
N PHE A 111 -6.20 -14.79 0.95
CA PHE A 111 -5.71 -14.52 2.30
C PHE A 111 -6.80 -14.81 3.34
N TYR A 112 -8.03 -14.33 3.12
CA TYR A 112 -9.16 -14.58 4.00
C TYR A 112 -9.49 -16.08 4.10
N LEU A 113 -9.56 -16.79 2.97
CA LEU A 113 -9.78 -18.24 2.97
C LEU A 113 -8.63 -19.01 3.65
N PHE A 114 -7.40 -18.52 3.53
CA PHE A 114 -6.24 -19.08 4.22
C PHE A 114 -6.37 -18.95 5.73
N ILE A 115 -6.59 -17.75 6.27
CA ILE A 115 -6.71 -17.56 7.73
C ILE A 115 -7.94 -18.29 8.28
N LEU A 116 -9.07 -18.30 7.55
CA LEU A 116 -10.28 -19.01 7.95
C LEU A 116 -10.04 -20.53 8.01
N SER A 117 -9.49 -21.11 6.94
CA SER A 117 -9.21 -22.55 6.91
C SER A 117 -8.11 -22.95 7.89
N LEU A 118 -7.13 -22.08 8.15
CA LEU A 118 -6.12 -22.27 9.17
C LEU A 118 -6.74 -22.24 10.57
N SER A 119 -7.65 -21.30 10.87
CA SER A 119 -8.40 -21.29 12.13
C SER A 119 -9.15 -22.60 12.34
N LEU A 120 -9.88 -23.07 11.32
CA LEU A 120 -10.62 -24.33 11.38
C LEU A 120 -9.68 -25.53 11.57
N LEU A 121 -8.52 -25.53 10.90
CA LEU A 121 -7.52 -26.58 11.04
C LEU A 121 -6.94 -26.61 12.45
N THR A 122 -6.57 -25.47 13.01
CA THR A 122 -6.04 -25.36 14.38
C THR A 122 -7.08 -25.80 15.41
N ILE A 123 -8.36 -25.39 15.26
CA ILE A 123 -9.45 -25.84 16.14
C ILE A 123 -9.62 -27.36 16.05
N TYR A 124 -9.62 -27.90 14.83
CA TYR A 124 -9.76 -29.34 14.58
C TYR A 124 -8.63 -30.12 15.27
N VAL A 125 -7.37 -29.77 14.99
CA VAL A 125 -6.20 -30.43 15.57
C VAL A 125 -6.20 -30.33 17.10
N PHE A 126 -6.47 -29.13 17.63
CA PHE A 126 -6.54 -28.91 19.08
C PHE A 126 -7.61 -29.81 19.74
N ALA A 127 -8.83 -29.82 19.20
CA ALA A 127 -9.92 -30.63 19.74
C ALA A 127 -9.59 -32.13 19.74
N PHE A 128 -9.05 -32.64 18.64
CA PHE A 128 -8.66 -34.06 18.54
C PHE A 128 -7.54 -34.42 19.52
N ASN A 129 -6.56 -33.54 19.72
CA ASN A 129 -5.50 -33.75 20.69
C ASN A 129 -6.01 -33.74 22.13
N ILE A 130 -6.92 -32.82 22.48
CA ILE A 130 -7.55 -32.81 23.81
C ILE A 130 -8.35 -34.10 24.04
N VAL A 131 -9.14 -34.54 23.06
CA VAL A 131 -9.91 -35.80 23.15
C VAL A 131 -8.97 -37.01 23.29
N TYR A 132 -7.89 -37.07 22.51
CA TYR A 132 -6.91 -38.15 22.58
C TYR A 132 -6.25 -38.22 23.96
N VAL A 133 -5.76 -37.09 24.48
CA VAL A 133 -5.15 -37.03 25.82
C VAL A 133 -6.16 -37.41 26.89
N ALA A 134 -7.40 -36.92 26.82
CA ALA A 134 -8.45 -37.26 27.77
C ALA A 134 -8.75 -38.77 27.78
N LEU A 135 -8.98 -39.38 26.61
CA LEU A 135 -9.28 -40.81 26.49
C LEU A 135 -8.11 -41.69 26.93
N LYS A 136 -6.87 -41.31 26.63
CA LYS A 136 -5.68 -42.05 27.06
C LYS A 136 -5.45 -41.90 28.57
N SER A 137 -5.69 -40.70 29.12
CA SER A 137 -5.59 -40.43 30.57
C SER A 137 -6.56 -41.26 31.39
N LEU A 138 -7.74 -41.61 30.86
CA LEU A 138 -8.68 -42.51 31.51
C LEU A 138 -8.16 -43.96 31.64
N LYS A 139 -7.23 -44.37 30.77
CA LYS A 139 -6.70 -45.75 30.74
C LYS A 139 -5.45 -45.92 31.62
N ILE A 140 -4.51 -44.99 31.53
CA ILE A 140 -3.18 -45.11 32.15
C ILE A 140 -2.87 -44.01 33.18
N GLY A 141 -3.81 -43.09 33.41
CA GLY A 141 -3.61 -41.90 34.23
C GLY A 141 -3.04 -40.71 33.46
N PHE A 142 -3.32 -39.51 33.95
CA PHE A 142 -2.94 -38.26 33.28
C PHE A 142 -1.43 -38.07 33.19
N LEU A 143 -0.72 -38.20 34.32
CA LEU A 143 0.74 -38.00 34.35
C LEU A 143 1.48 -38.99 33.45
N GLU A 144 1.02 -40.24 33.38
CA GLU A 144 1.64 -41.25 32.52
C GLU A 144 1.36 -40.97 31.04
N THR A 145 0.15 -40.50 30.71
CA THR A 145 -0.20 -40.06 29.36
C THR A 145 0.71 -38.93 28.88
N LEU A 146 0.98 -37.93 29.73
CA LEU A 146 1.89 -36.84 29.38
C LEU A 146 3.31 -37.33 29.10
N LYS A 147 3.81 -38.27 29.91
CA LYS A 147 5.16 -38.86 29.73
C LYS A 147 5.26 -39.72 28.47
N GLU A 148 4.23 -40.50 28.17
CA GLU A 148 4.21 -41.36 26.98
C GLU A 148 3.98 -40.60 25.67
N THR A 149 3.38 -39.41 25.72
CA THR A 149 2.97 -38.66 24.51
C THR A 149 3.51 -37.22 24.47
N PRO A 150 4.84 -37.01 24.62
CA PRO A 150 5.41 -35.66 24.69
C PRO A 150 5.14 -34.84 23.41
N GLY A 151 5.04 -35.50 22.25
CA GLY A 151 4.70 -34.84 20.98
C GLY A 151 3.29 -34.25 20.97
N THR A 152 2.29 -34.97 21.49
CA THR A 152 0.92 -34.45 21.60
C THR A 152 0.84 -33.31 22.59
N VAL A 153 1.58 -33.38 23.70
CA VAL A 153 1.66 -32.27 24.67
C VAL A 153 2.22 -31.02 24.02
N LEU A 154 3.32 -31.16 23.26
CA LEU A 154 3.90 -30.05 22.51
C LEU A 154 2.91 -29.47 21.50
N GLU A 155 2.19 -30.32 20.76
CA GLU A 155 1.20 -29.88 19.77
C GLU A 155 0.02 -29.15 20.42
N VAL A 156 -0.48 -29.62 21.58
CA VAL A 156 -1.52 -28.94 22.37
C VAL A 156 -1.06 -27.56 22.80
N LEU A 157 0.19 -27.42 23.28
CA LEU A 157 0.74 -26.12 23.68
C LEU A 157 0.85 -25.16 22.50
N ILE A 158 1.40 -25.62 21.36
CA ILE A 158 1.48 -24.83 20.13
C ILE A 158 0.08 -24.40 19.69
N CYS A 159 -0.88 -25.32 19.65
CA CYS A 159 -2.25 -25.02 19.28
C CYS A 159 -2.90 -24.02 20.23
N PHE A 160 -2.69 -24.13 21.54
CA PHE A 160 -3.26 -23.20 22.53
C PHE A 160 -2.83 -21.75 22.27
N PHE A 161 -1.53 -21.50 22.05
CA PHE A 161 -1.04 -20.15 21.78
C PHE A 161 -1.43 -19.65 20.39
N THR A 162 -1.40 -20.52 19.38
CA THR A 162 -1.74 -20.13 18.00
C THR A 162 -3.24 -19.91 17.80
N LEU A 163 -4.10 -20.60 18.55
CA LEU A 163 -5.56 -20.50 18.46
C LEU A 163 -6.03 -19.04 18.65
N TRP A 164 -5.60 -18.39 19.73
CA TRP A 164 -5.99 -17.02 20.05
C TRP A 164 -5.59 -16.04 18.95
N SER A 165 -4.37 -16.19 18.43
CA SER A 165 -3.86 -15.34 17.36
C SER A 165 -4.60 -15.54 16.04
N VAL A 166 -4.71 -16.79 15.57
CA VAL A 166 -5.26 -17.10 14.24
C VAL A 166 -6.79 -16.92 14.22
N VAL A 167 -7.50 -17.36 15.27
CA VAL A 167 -8.96 -17.15 15.35
C VAL A 167 -9.28 -15.67 15.55
N GLY A 168 -8.51 -14.96 16.38
CA GLY A 168 -8.66 -13.51 16.55
C GLY A 168 -8.45 -12.74 15.25
N LEU A 169 -7.41 -13.09 14.48
CA LEU A 169 -7.14 -12.49 13.17
C LEU A 169 -8.29 -12.75 12.18
N THR A 170 -8.80 -13.99 12.11
CA THR A 170 -9.96 -14.33 11.27
C THR A 170 -11.21 -13.55 11.69
N GLY A 171 -11.44 -13.39 13.00
CA GLY A 171 -12.53 -12.56 13.53
C GLY A 171 -12.41 -11.09 13.12
N PHE A 172 -11.21 -10.51 13.28
CA PHE A 172 -10.92 -9.14 12.88
C PHE A 172 -11.15 -8.92 11.39
N HIS A 173 -10.61 -9.78 10.52
CA HIS A 173 -10.85 -9.66 9.07
C HIS A 173 -12.31 -9.91 8.69
N THR A 174 -13.04 -10.76 9.42
CA THR A 174 -14.49 -10.93 9.21
C THR A 174 -15.25 -9.65 9.52
N PHE A 175 -14.88 -8.95 10.60
CA PHE A 175 -15.42 -7.62 10.92
C PHE A 175 -15.11 -6.60 9.82
N LEU A 176 -13.86 -6.53 9.34
CA LEU A 176 -13.47 -5.62 8.26
C LEU A 176 -14.22 -5.89 6.94
N VAL A 177 -14.38 -7.17 6.58
CA VAL A 177 -15.16 -7.59 5.41
C VAL A 177 -16.62 -7.17 5.55
N ALA A 178 -17.22 -7.35 6.73
CA ALA A 178 -18.59 -6.94 7.00
C ALA A 178 -18.80 -5.42 6.85
N LEU A 179 -17.74 -4.62 7.05
CA LEU A 179 -17.76 -3.16 6.88
C LEU A 179 -17.25 -2.67 5.50
N ASN A 180 -16.84 -3.58 4.61
CA ASN A 180 -16.11 -3.27 3.38
C ASN A 180 -14.93 -2.29 3.60
N GLN A 181 -14.14 -2.57 4.63
CA GLN A 181 -13.02 -1.75 5.07
C GLN A 181 -11.73 -2.57 5.00
N THR A 182 -10.59 -1.94 4.68
CA THR A 182 -9.27 -2.59 4.77
C THR A 182 -8.64 -2.35 6.14
N THR A 183 -7.68 -3.19 6.53
CA THR A 183 -6.89 -3.01 7.76
C THR A 183 -6.21 -1.65 7.77
N ASN A 184 -5.62 -1.25 6.64
CA ASN A 184 -5.00 0.06 6.47
C ASN A 184 -5.99 1.23 6.64
N GLU A 185 -7.24 1.08 6.19
CA GLU A 185 -8.28 2.10 6.40
C GLU A 185 -8.69 2.21 7.87
N ASP A 186 -8.79 1.07 8.56
CA ASP A 186 -9.10 0.96 9.99
C ASP A 186 -8.04 1.60 10.87
N ILE A 187 -6.78 1.20 10.70
CA ILE A 187 -5.65 1.75 11.45
C ILE A 187 -5.53 3.27 11.26
N LYS A 188 -5.82 3.77 10.05
CA LYS A 188 -5.82 5.21 9.77
C LYS A 188 -7.03 5.95 10.31
N GLY A 189 -8.03 5.24 10.85
CA GLY A 189 -9.30 5.82 11.27
C GLY A 189 -10.02 6.53 10.12
N SER A 190 -9.92 6.00 8.89
CA SER A 190 -10.37 6.70 7.68
C SER A 190 -11.87 7.04 7.71
N TRP A 191 -12.64 6.24 8.45
CA TRP A 191 -14.10 6.31 8.54
C TRP A 191 -14.62 6.52 9.97
N THR A 192 -13.76 6.79 10.96
CA THR A 192 -14.16 6.93 12.36
C THR A 192 -14.12 8.39 12.86
N GLY A 193 -15.11 8.76 13.67
CA GLY A 193 -15.06 9.78 14.74
C GLY A 193 -14.85 11.26 14.42
N LYS A 194 -13.98 11.65 13.47
CA LYS A 194 -13.57 13.07 13.31
C LYS A 194 -14.15 13.77 12.08
N ASN A 195 -14.44 13.05 11.00
CA ASN A 195 -14.90 13.66 9.74
C ASN A 195 -16.40 13.43 9.44
N ARG A 196 -17.11 12.61 10.23
CA ARG A 196 -18.49 12.14 9.95
C ARG A 196 -18.70 11.59 8.52
N VAL A 197 -17.61 11.21 7.84
CA VAL A 197 -17.68 10.63 6.49
C VAL A 197 -18.02 9.16 6.63
N GLN A 198 -19.24 8.82 6.24
CA GLN A 198 -19.66 7.43 6.11
C GLN A 198 -18.82 6.74 5.05
N ASN A 199 -18.40 5.49 5.31
CA ASN A 199 -17.64 4.68 4.35
C ASN A 199 -18.41 4.56 3.01
N PRO A 200 -17.94 5.20 1.91
CA PRO A 200 -18.65 5.21 0.62
C PRO A 200 -18.63 3.86 -0.09
N TYR A 201 -17.78 2.94 0.37
CA TYR A 201 -17.67 1.59 -0.17
C TYR A 201 -18.61 0.60 0.53
N SER A 202 -19.17 0.95 1.68
CA SER A 202 -20.12 0.06 2.36
C SER A 202 -21.49 0.11 1.71
N HIS A 203 -22.09 -1.05 1.46
CA HIS A 203 -23.47 -1.18 1.00
C HIS A 203 -24.51 -1.08 2.13
N GLY A 204 -24.08 -0.81 3.38
CA GLY A 204 -24.97 -0.79 4.55
C GLY A 204 -25.58 -2.15 4.92
N ASN A 205 -25.15 -3.22 4.24
CA ASN A 205 -25.62 -4.58 4.46
C ASN A 205 -24.42 -5.53 4.49
N ILE A 206 -24.30 -6.28 5.59
CA ILE A 206 -23.18 -7.18 5.85
C ILE A 206 -23.03 -8.22 4.74
N VAL A 207 -24.13 -8.84 4.30
CA VAL A 207 -24.11 -9.88 3.27
C VAL A 207 -23.62 -9.30 1.94
N LYS A 208 -24.11 -8.12 1.54
CA LYS A 208 -23.66 -7.45 0.31
C LYS A 208 -22.18 -7.12 0.36
N ASN A 209 -21.69 -6.60 1.49
CA ASN A 209 -20.27 -6.31 1.69
C ASN A 209 -19.42 -7.59 1.60
N CYS A 210 -19.83 -8.66 2.30
CA CYS A 210 -19.15 -9.95 2.22
C CYS A 210 -19.12 -10.51 0.79
N CYS A 211 -20.24 -10.47 0.07
CA CYS A 211 -20.33 -10.93 -1.32
C CYS A 211 -19.45 -10.11 -2.25
N GLU A 212 -19.41 -8.79 -2.12
CA GLU A 212 -18.55 -7.94 -2.94
C GLU A 212 -17.07 -8.29 -2.74
N VAL A 213 -16.64 -8.45 -1.49
CA VAL A 213 -15.23 -8.66 -1.15
C VAL A 213 -14.77 -10.10 -1.44
N LEU A 214 -15.58 -11.09 -1.08
CA LEU A 214 -15.18 -12.51 -1.14
C LEU A 214 -15.65 -13.22 -2.40
N CYS A 215 -16.78 -12.82 -2.97
CA CYS A 215 -17.43 -13.49 -4.10
C CYS A 215 -17.43 -12.63 -5.38
N GLY A 216 -17.00 -11.38 -5.31
CA GLY A 216 -16.94 -10.49 -6.46
C GLY A 216 -16.02 -11.01 -7.57
N PRO A 217 -16.23 -10.58 -8.83
CA PRO A 217 -15.34 -10.93 -9.93
C PRO A 217 -13.90 -10.50 -9.61
N LEU A 218 -12.93 -11.36 -9.93
CA LEU A 218 -11.52 -10.99 -9.80
C LEU A 218 -11.17 -10.09 -11.00
N PRO A 219 -10.74 -8.83 -10.81
CA PRO A 219 -10.30 -8.00 -11.93
C PRO A 219 -9.11 -8.66 -12.65
N PRO A 220 -8.75 -8.26 -13.87
CA PRO A 220 -7.50 -8.70 -14.50
C PRO A 220 -6.27 -8.06 -13.84
N SER A 221 -5.08 -8.64 -14.06
CA SER A 221 -3.84 -7.98 -13.66
C SER A 221 -3.52 -6.90 -14.68
N VAL A 222 -3.01 -5.77 -14.21
CA VAL A 222 -2.52 -4.68 -15.07
C VAL A 222 -1.02 -4.80 -15.34
N LEU A 223 -0.37 -5.82 -14.77
CA LEU A 223 1.03 -6.11 -15.04
C LEU A 223 1.16 -6.97 -16.30
N ASP A 224 1.89 -6.47 -17.29
CA ASP A 224 2.37 -7.31 -18.38
C ASP A 224 3.63 -8.07 -17.93
N ARG A 225 3.46 -9.33 -17.53
CA ARG A 225 4.58 -10.20 -17.13
C ARG A 225 5.51 -10.58 -18.28
N ARG A 226 5.09 -10.36 -19.53
CA ARG A 226 5.84 -10.71 -20.74
C ARG A 226 6.27 -9.47 -21.53
N GLY A 227 5.97 -8.28 -21.01
CA GLY A 227 6.33 -7.02 -21.63
C GLY A 227 7.83 -6.86 -21.68
N ILE A 228 8.34 -6.43 -22.82
CA ILE A 228 9.74 -6.03 -22.98
C ILE A 228 9.78 -4.54 -22.64
N LEU A 229 10.54 -4.18 -21.60
CA LEU A 229 10.83 -2.78 -21.34
C LEU A 229 11.68 -2.24 -22.50
N PRO A 230 11.28 -1.13 -23.15
CA PRO A 230 12.18 -0.43 -24.06
C PRO A 230 13.48 -0.14 -23.31
N LEU A 231 14.61 -0.55 -23.86
CA LEU A 231 15.90 -0.17 -23.31
C LEU A 231 15.96 1.36 -23.35
N GLU A 232 16.15 2.00 -22.20
CA GLU A 232 16.45 3.43 -22.18
C GLU A 232 17.73 3.63 -23.01
N GLU A 233 17.61 4.29 -24.16
CA GLU A 233 18.78 4.77 -24.89
C GLU A 233 19.48 5.79 -24.01
N SER A 234 20.51 5.31 -23.31
CA SER A 234 21.52 6.15 -22.67
C SER A 234 22.26 6.91 -23.77
N GLY A 235 21.76 8.11 -24.09
CA GLY A 235 22.32 8.93 -25.16
C GLY A 235 21.88 10.38 -25.06
N SER A 236 22.68 11.17 -24.35
CA SER A 236 22.69 12.62 -24.46
C SER A 236 22.75 13.07 -25.93
N ARG A 237 21.77 13.86 -26.36
CA ARG A 237 21.96 14.79 -27.47
C ARG A 237 21.27 16.13 -27.16
N PRO A 238 22.02 17.24 -27.05
CA PRO A 238 21.38 18.55 -27.05
C PRO A 238 20.70 18.76 -28.42
N PRO A 239 19.60 19.52 -28.48
CA PRO A 239 18.93 19.79 -29.74
C PRO A 239 19.87 20.59 -30.63
N SER A 240 20.44 19.92 -31.65
CA SER A 240 21.08 20.59 -32.77
C SER A 240 20.00 21.23 -33.61
N THR A 241 20.06 22.56 -33.67
CA THR A 241 19.39 23.45 -34.61
C THR A 241 19.59 22.98 -36.07
N GLN A 242 18.64 23.38 -36.93
CA GLN A 242 18.53 23.19 -38.40
C GLN A 242 17.53 22.07 -38.78
N GLU A 243 16.51 22.26 -39.60
CA GLU A 243 16.18 23.31 -40.57
C GLU A 243 14.66 23.26 -40.82
N THR A 244 13.97 24.39 -40.67
CA THR A 244 12.56 24.54 -41.04
C THR A 244 12.46 24.73 -42.56
N SER A 245 11.91 23.74 -43.26
CA SER A 245 11.37 23.92 -44.61
C SER A 245 10.10 24.78 -44.55
N SER A 246 10.21 25.99 -45.07
CA SER A 246 9.14 26.96 -45.23
C SER A 246 8.20 26.57 -46.37
N SER A 247 6.88 26.61 -46.15
CA SER A 247 5.93 26.93 -47.23
C SER A 247 4.81 27.85 -46.72
N LEU A 248 4.86 29.07 -47.27
CA LEU A 248 3.76 29.96 -47.68
C LEU A 248 2.86 30.58 -46.59
N LEU A 249 3.00 31.89 -46.40
CA LEU A 249 1.96 32.94 -46.52
C LEU A 249 2.63 34.35 -46.46
N PRO A 250 1.99 35.44 -46.96
CA PRO A 250 2.66 36.50 -47.73
C PRO A 250 3.13 37.73 -46.95
N GLN A 251 4.05 38.44 -47.61
CA GLN A 251 4.81 39.65 -47.29
C GLN A 251 3.95 40.83 -46.80
N SER A 252 4.43 41.71 -45.90
CA SER A 252 5.33 42.86 -46.20
C SER A 252 5.40 43.83 -44.97
N PRO A 253 6.19 44.92 -44.93
CA PRO A 253 7.61 44.96 -44.56
C PRO A 253 7.95 45.86 -43.33
N VAL A 254 9.23 45.75 -42.91
CA VAL A 254 9.97 46.34 -41.78
C VAL A 254 10.27 47.85 -41.96
N PRO A 255 10.63 48.61 -40.89
CA PRO A 255 12.03 49.07 -40.69
C PRO A 255 12.47 48.97 -39.19
N THR A 256 13.52 48.21 -38.83
CA THR A 256 14.94 48.57 -38.60
C THR A 256 15.20 49.80 -37.72
N ASP A 257 15.87 49.57 -36.58
CA ASP A 257 16.98 50.38 -35.99
C ASP A 257 17.60 49.52 -34.85
N HIS A 258 18.84 49.04 -34.93
CA HIS A 258 20.15 49.66 -34.65
C HIS A 258 20.48 49.92 -33.16
N LEU A 259 21.76 49.61 -32.83
CA LEU A 259 22.56 49.85 -31.60
C LEU A 259 22.31 48.90 -30.42
N SER A 260 23.27 48.46 -29.60
CA SER A 260 24.74 48.34 -29.54
C SER A 260 25.05 48.17 -28.05
N SER A 261 26.10 47.39 -27.71
CA SER A 261 26.88 47.40 -26.45
C SER A 261 26.11 46.96 -25.17
N SER A 262 26.66 46.22 -24.21
CA SER A 262 28.00 46.22 -23.63
C SER A 262 28.21 44.98 -22.72
N GLU A 263 29.45 44.47 -22.74
CA GLU A 263 30.30 43.90 -21.66
C GLU A 263 29.77 42.96 -20.56
N MET A 264 30.58 41.91 -20.35
CA MET A 264 30.61 40.94 -19.25
C MET A 264 31.16 41.56 -17.93
N PRO A 265 31.06 40.88 -16.78
CA PRO A 265 32.16 39.97 -16.43
C PRO A 265 31.72 38.63 -15.80
N GLU A 266 32.57 37.62 -16.01
CA GLU A 266 32.63 36.38 -15.26
C GLU A 266 32.97 36.65 -13.79
N ASP A 267 32.34 35.93 -12.87
CA ASP A 267 32.92 35.78 -11.52
C ASP A 267 32.78 34.34 -11.02
N THR A 268 33.86 33.90 -10.40
CA THR A 268 34.20 32.52 -10.07
C THR A 268 33.94 32.29 -8.59
N SER A 269 33.10 31.34 -8.21
CA SER A 269 33.18 30.72 -6.86
C SER A 269 32.36 29.44 -6.74
N THR A 270 33.04 28.41 -6.25
CA THR A 270 32.54 27.10 -5.80
C THR A 270 31.71 27.23 -4.51
N PRO A 271 30.64 26.43 -4.29
CA PRO A 271 29.92 26.43 -3.02
C PRO A 271 30.56 25.50 -1.98
N GLU A 272 30.80 26.03 -0.78
CA GLU A 272 31.13 25.27 0.44
C GLU A 272 29.91 24.48 0.96
N GLU A 273 30.20 23.32 1.54
CA GLU A 273 29.27 22.32 2.07
C GLU A 273 28.83 22.70 3.51
N MET A 274 27.52 22.77 3.78
CA MET A 274 26.98 23.06 5.13
C MET A 274 27.00 21.82 6.04
N PRO A 275 27.32 21.95 7.35
CA PRO A 275 27.24 20.85 8.30
C PRO A 275 25.78 20.57 8.76
N PRO A 276 25.49 19.34 9.22
CA PRO A 276 24.14 18.90 9.56
C PRO A 276 23.63 19.45 10.91
N PRO A 277 22.30 19.52 11.12
CA PRO A 277 21.69 20.09 12.32
C PRO A 277 21.68 19.13 13.53
N GLU A 278 21.77 19.71 14.74
CA GLU A 278 21.75 18.99 16.03
C GLU A 278 20.36 18.43 16.42
N PRO A 279 20.32 17.36 17.24
CA PRO A 279 19.07 16.72 17.69
C PRO A 279 18.36 17.47 18.84
N PRO A 280 17.04 17.27 19.00
CA PRO A 280 16.21 18.02 19.96
C PRO A 280 16.35 17.54 21.41
N GLU A 281 16.23 18.48 22.36
CA GLU A 281 16.26 18.24 23.81
C GLU A 281 15.02 17.48 24.35
N PRO A 282 15.18 16.71 25.44
CA PRO A 282 14.10 15.94 26.06
C PRO A 282 13.14 16.79 26.94
N PRO A 283 11.91 16.31 27.20
CA PRO A 283 10.87 17.08 27.90
C PRO A 283 11.15 17.23 29.40
N GLN A 284 10.84 18.42 29.94
CA GLN A 284 10.88 18.71 31.37
C GLN A 284 9.68 18.08 32.11
N GLU A 285 9.96 17.37 33.21
CA GLU A 285 8.96 16.85 34.15
C GLU A 285 8.23 18.00 34.86
N GLY A 286 6.90 18.04 34.71
CA GLY A 286 6.02 18.90 35.48
C GLY A 286 5.70 18.25 36.83
N THR A 287 6.03 18.95 37.90
CA THR A 287 5.74 18.62 39.30
C THR A 287 4.24 18.53 39.59
N GLU A 288 3.83 17.43 40.22
CA GLU A 288 2.53 17.28 40.89
C GLU A 288 2.43 18.25 42.07
N ALA A 289 1.31 18.97 42.17
CA ALA A 289 0.93 19.74 43.35
C ALA A 289 -0.45 19.27 43.84
N GLU A 290 -0.42 18.79 45.08
CA GLU A 290 -1.48 18.31 45.95
C GLU A 290 -2.51 19.40 46.29
N LYS A 291 -3.81 19.15 45.98
CA LYS A 291 -4.96 19.50 46.83
C LYS A 291 -6.29 18.95 46.32
#